data_AF-A0A183GTC0-F1
#
_entry.id   AF-A0A183GTC0-F1
#
_cell.length_a   1.000
_cell.length_b   1.000
_cell.length_c   1.000
_cell.angle_alpha   90.00
_cell.angle_beta   90.00
_cell.angle_gamma   90.00
#
_symmetry.space_group_name_H-M   'P 1'
#
loop_
_entity.id
_entity.type
_entity.pdbx_description
1 polymer ?
#
loop_
_entity_poly.entity_id
_entity_poly.type
_entity_poly.pdbx_seq_one_letter_code
_entity_poly.pdbx_strand_id
1 'polypeptide(L)'
;MSSQHDYVFTNGYLKQRLTRALLISLSKLKTLHKLCEQSDPETIYKEHNGEGQQQPHRSSTVTTTPPTDEAAPPTDEATPVDNNATIHEPQATDKAQENAHQHYVSAPTEIEATLQRIEIMVDEINEQLTRIKAYDRYMEDRKRKLAPNETNMKSKKPKTTGAATANPTIKGTKRRCEKDSGPSKQSSPPEQGPSQIAAVPSKNCASCNGPHYFTACRSYFTLTQREERARALQKCIRCLKDAIHIATACPSTAACYHCKTAGRLADTFKHHATFCEHQFRM
;
A
#
# COMPACT_ATOMS: atom_id res chain seq x y z
N MET A 1 -59.95 -26.43 -6.09
CA MET A 1 -59.89 -25.03 -6.55
C MET A 1 -59.31 -24.11 -5.46
N SER A 2 -58.15 -24.42 -4.89
CA SER A 2 -57.61 -23.68 -3.72
C SER A 2 -56.25 -22.99 -3.96
N SER A 3 -55.80 -22.84 -5.22
CA SER A 3 -54.42 -22.40 -5.51
C SER A 3 -54.27 -20.90 -5.86
N GLN A 4 -55.35 -20.11 -5.92
CA GLN A 4 -55.26 -18.70 -6.33
C GLN A 4 -55.15 -17.70 -5.17
N HIS A 5 -55.39 -18.12 -3.92
CA HIS A 5 -55.36 -17.21 -2.77
C HIS A 5 -53.97 -17.00 -2.15
N ASP A 6 -53.02 -17.92 -2.35
CA ASP A 6 -51.68 -17.80 -1.75
C ASP A 6 -50.73 -16.87 -2.54
N TYR A 7 -51.01 -16.63 -3.82
CA TYR A 7 -50.14 -15.80 -4.68
C TYR A 7 -50.23 -14.30 -4.39
N VAL A 8 -51.35 -13.84 -3.81
CA VAL A 8 -51.55 -12.41 -3.47
C VAL A 8 -50.84 -12.04 -2.17
N PHE A 9 -50.65 -12.99 -1.26
CA PHE A 9 -50.11 -12.71 0.08
C PHE A 9 -48.59 -12.56 0.10
N THR A 10 -47.86 -13.35 -0.70
CA THR A 10 -46.39 -13.29 -0.77
C THR A 10 -45.87 -12.02 -1.43
N ASN A 11 -46.62 -11.48 -2.40
CA ASN A 11 -46.23 -10.30 -3.16
C ASN A 11 -46.34 -8.99 -2.34
N GLY A 12 -47.31 -8.92 -1.41
CA GLY A 12 -47.46 -7.78 -0.50
C GLY A 12 -46.30 -7.67 0.50
N TYR A 13 -45.89 -8.81 1.08
CA TYR A 13 -44.81 -8.85 2.07
C TYR A 13 -43.44 -8.50 1.47
N LEU A 14 -43.16 -8.98 0.26
CA LEU A 14 -41.90 -8.68 -0.43
C LEU A 14 -41.80 -7.19 -0.79
N LYS A 15 -42.88 -6.59 -1.31
CA LYS A 15 -42.95 -5.15 -1.59
C LYS A 15 -42.75 -4.31 -0.32
N GLN A 16 -43.29 -4.75 0.82
CA GLN A 16 -43.12 -4.04 2.09
C GLN A 16 -41.67 -4.12 2.60
N ARG A 17 -41.00 -5.27 2.47
CA ARG A 17 -39.58 -5.42 2.84
C ARG A 17 -38.65 -4.62 1.94
N LEU A 18 -38.87 -4.63 0.62
CA LEU A 18 -38.11 -3.82 -0.34
C LEU A 18 -38.28 -2.33 -0.08
N THR A 19 -39.52 -1.87 0.16
CA THR A 19 -39.78 -0.46 0.49
C THR A 19 -39.08 -0.04 1.78
N ARG A 20 -39.10 -0.89 2.83
CA ARG A 20 -38.36 -0.60 4.07
C ARG A 20 -36.85 -0.55 3.86
N ALA A 21 -36.29 -1.50 3.11
CA ALA A 21 -34.85 -1.53 2.81
C ALA A 21 -34.40 -0.28 2.03
N LEU A 22 -35.19 0.16 1.05
CA LEU A 22 -34.95 1.39 0.29
C LEU A 22 -35.00 2.63 1.19
N LEU A 23 -36.00 2.75 2.06
CA LEU A 23 -36.11 3.89 2.98
C LEU A 23 -34.93 3.97 3.96
N ILE A 24 -34.46 2.84 4.48
CA ILE A 24 -33.29 2.79 5.36
C ILE A 24 -32.03 3.22 4.60
N SER A 25 -31.87 2.76 3.36
CA SER A 25 -30.72 3.08 2.53
C SER A 25 -30.69 4.57 2.16
N LEU A 26 -31.84 5.15 1.79
CA LEU A 26 -31.99 6.57 1.51
C LEU A 26 -31.73 7.44 2.75
N SER A 27 -32.14 6.98 3.94
CA SER A 27 -31.84 7.67 5.20
C SER A 27 -30.34 7.72 5.47
N LYS A 28 -29.63 6.60 5.28
CA LYS A 28 -28.16 6.54 5.44
C LYS A 28 -27.42 7.43 4.44
N LEU A 29 -27.86 7.44 3.18
CA LEU A 29 -27.28 8.31 2.14
C LEU A 29 -27.43 9.79 2.49
N LYS A 30 -28.59 10.21 3.01
CA LYS A 30 -28.79 11.58 3.50
C LYS A 30 -27.84 11.93 4.65
N THR A 31 -27.58 11.01 5.57
CA THR A 31 -26.62 11.24 6.66
C THR A 31 -25.18 11.38 6.14
N LEU A 32 -24.77 10.54 5.19
CA LEU A 32 -23.45 10.63 4.58
C LEU A 32 -23.27 11.93 3.78
N HIS A 33 -24.29 12.36 3.04
CA HIS A 33 -24.27 13.64 2.34
C HIS A 33 -24.08 14.81 3.32
N LYS A 34 -24.80 14.79 4.44
CA LYS A 34 -24.68 15.83 5.47
C LYS A 34 -23.31 15.86 6.15
N LEU A 35 -22.66 14.71 6.32
CA LEU A 35 -21.29 14.64 6.84
C LEU A 35 -20.27 15.17 5.82
N CYS A 36 -20.50 14.92 4.53
CA CYS A 36 -19.68 15.46 3.44
C CYS A 36 -19.81 16.99 3.33
N GLU A 37 -21.02 17.54 3.46
CA GLU A 37 -21.23 19.00 3.47
C GLU A 37 -20.64 19.70 4.70
N GLN A 38 -20.50 19.00 5.82
CA GLN A 38 -19.90 19.56 7.04
C GLN A 38 -18.37 19.47 7.06
N SER A 39 -17.75 18.80 6.09
CA SER A 39 -16.30 18.78 5.95
C SER A 39 -15.87 19.97 5.11
N ASP A 40 -15.59 21.10 5.77
CA ASP A 40 -15.05 22.30 5.11
C ASP A 40 -13.68 21.96 4.48
N PRO A 41 -13.53 22.00 3.14
CA PRO A 41 -12.27 21.62 2.49
C PRO A 41 -11.14 22.63 2.79
N GLU A 42 -11.46 23.82 3.29
CA GLU A 42 -10.47 24.86 3.61
C GLU A 42 -9.69 24.63 4.90
N THR A 43 -10.21 23.84 5.86
CA THR A 43 -9.51 23.56 7.12
C THR A 43 -8.42 22.51 6.95
N ILE A 44 -8.52 21.63 5.96
CA ILE A 44 -7.53 20.57 5.71
C ILE A 44 -6.24 21.13 5.08
N TYR A 45 -6.29 22.27 4.37
CA TYR A 45 -5.11 22.87 3.76
C TYR A 45 -4.32 23.83 4.65
N LYS A 46 -4.87 24.29 5.78
CA LYS A 46 -4.21 25.30 6.64
C LYS A 46 -3.28 24.72 7.72
N GLU A 47 -3.36 23.43 8.06
CA GLU A 47 -2.49 22.84 9.09
C GLU A 47 -1.11 22.35 8.58
N HIS A 48 -0.85 22.37 7.27
CA HIS A 48 0.42 21.89 6.71
C HIS A 48 1.42 22.97 6.27
N ASN A 49 1.12 24.27 6.42
CA ASN A 49 1.98 25.38 5.93
C ASN A 49 2.32 26.44 7.00
N GLY A 50 2.48 26.02 8.26
CA GLY A 50 3.04 26.88 9.31
C GLY A 50 4.51 26.58 9.55
N GLU A 51 5.35 27.61 9.42
CA GLU A 51 6.75 27.70 9.90
C GLU A 51 7.88 27.18 8.98
N GLY A 52 8.23 28.01 8.00
CA GLY A 52 9.52 28.71 8.08
C GLY A 52 10.76 27.99 7.54
N GLN A 53 11.01 28.11 6.24
CA GLN A 53 12.38 28.28 5.72
C GLN A 53 12.37 29.07 4.41
N GLN A 54 13.02 30.23 4.44
CA GLN A 54 13.33 31.05 3.27
C GLN A 54 14.18 30.22 2.29
N GLN A 55 13.75 30.12 1.04
CA GLN A 55 14.63 29.83 -0.09
C GLN A 55 14.56 30.96 -1.13
N PRO A 56 15.70 31.34 -1.71
CA PRO A 56 15.77 32.41 -2.68
C PRO A 56 15.34 31.93 -4.07
N HIS A 57 14.61 32.81 -4.75
CA HIS A 57 14.23 32.71 -6.14
C HIS A 57 15.43 32.40 -7.06
N ARG A 58 15.31 31.34 -7.86
CA ARG A 58 15.95 31.27 -9.18
C ARG A 58 14.92 30.84 -10.22
N SER A 59 14.48 31.82 -10.98
CA SER A 59 13.78 31.66 -12.26
C SER A 59 14.66 30.85 -13.22
N SER A 60 14.10 29.84 -13.84
CA SER A 60 14.60 29.27 -15.09
C SER A 60 13.42 28.68 -15.84
N THR A 61 12.90 29.46 -16.78
CA THR A 61 12.03 29.02 -17.86
C THR A 61 12.83 28.11 -18.79
N VAL A 62 12.50 26.83 -18.82
CA VAL A 62 12.92 25.92 -19.88
C VAL A 62 11.66 25.41 -20.57
N THR A 63 11.42 25.99 -21.75
CA THR A 63 10.48 25.52 -22.75
C THR A 63 11.03 24.24 -23.35
N THR A 64 10.37 23.11 -23.12
CA THR A 64 10.66 21.84 -23.80
C THR A 64 9.40 21.36 -24.48
N THR A 65 9.44 21.35 -25.82
CA THR A 65 8.49 20.74 -26.73
C THR A 65 8.41 19.22 -26.53
N PRO A 66 7.23 18.59 -26.69
CA PRO A 66 7.11 17.14 -26.69
C PRO A 66 7.49 16.56 -28.07
N PRO A 67 8.23 15.45 -28.14
CA PRO A 67 8.27 14.63 -29.35
C PRO A 67 7.02 13.73 -29.39
N THR A 68 6.24 13.90 -30.45
CA THR A 68 5.29 12.94 -30.98
C THR A 68 6.07 11.72 -31.47
N ASP A 69 5.80 10.55 -30.89
CA ASP A 69 6.16 9.29 -31.54
C ASP A 69 5.00 8.30 -31.39
N GLU A 70 4.41 8.03 -32.53
CA GLU A 70 3.21 7.26 -32.79
C GLU A 70 3.65 5.84 -33.13
N ALA A 71 3.62 4.94 -32.14
CA ALA A 71 3.89 3.53 -32.35
C ALA A 71 2.58 2.75 -32.25
N ALA A 72 2.10 2.28 -33.40
CA ALA A 72 0.96 1.39 -33.54
C ALA A 72 1.17 0.05 -32.80
N PRO A 73 0.13 -0.54 -32.17
CA PRO A 73 0.21 -1.88 -31.62
C PRO A 73 0.11 -2.95 -32.73
N PRO A 74 0.89 -4.06 -32.65
CA PRO A 74 0.68 -5.20 -33.51
C PRO A 74 -0.60 -5.95 -33.16
N THR A 75 -1.38 -6.21 -34.20
CA THR A 75 -2.52 -7.13 -34.26
C THR A 75 -1.98 -8.55 -34.15
N ASP A 76 -2.33 -9.28 -33.09
CA ASP A 76 -2.09 -10.73 -33.01
C ASP A 76 -3.42 -11.49 -33.03
N GLU A 77 -3.48 -12.42 -33.99
CA GLU A 77 -4.58 -13.28 -34.36
C GLU A 77 -5.04 -14.19 -33.20
N ALA A 78 -6.35 -14.23 -32.97
CA ALA A 78 -6.98 -15.24 -32.16
C ALA A 78 -7.14 -16.54 -32.97
N THR A 79 -6.45 -17.61 -32.57
CA THR A 79 -6.74 -18.98 -33.02
C THR A 79 -7.91 -19.57 -32.23
N PRO A 80 -8.95 -20.13 -32.86
CA PRO A 80 -10.00 -20.88 -32.18
C PRO A 80 -9.51 -22.28 -31.80
N VAL A 81 -9.57 -22.62 -30.51
CA VAL A 81 -9.33 -23.99 -30.03
C VAL A 81 -10.65 -24.75 -30.06
N ASP A 82 -10.72 -25.69 -31.01
CA ASP A 82 -11.77 -26.69 -31.15
C ASP A 82 -11.64 -27.73 -30.01
N ASN A 83 -12.60 -27.76 -29.09
CA ASN A 83 -12.72 -28.80 -28.06
C ASN A 83 -13.97 -29.63 -28.31
N ASN A 84 -13.88 -30.54 -29.28
CA ASN A 84 -14.84 -31.62 -29.47
C ASN A 84 -14.39 -32.82 -28.61
N ALA A 85 -15.02 -33.02 -27.46
CA ALA A 85 -14.79 -34.18 -26.59
C ALA A 85 -16.10 -34.96 -26.39
N THR A 86 -16.26 -35.95 -27.25
CA THR A 86 -16.81 -37.29 -27.05
C THR A 86 -17.76 -37.50 -25.86
N ILE A 87 -19.03 -37.66 -26.21
CA ILE A 87 -20.11 -38.20 -25.39
C ILE A 87 -19.88 -39.72 -25.21
N HIS A 88 -19.74 -40.18 -23.96
CA HIS A 88 -19.88 -41.59 -23.61
C HIS A 88 -21.25 -41.81 -22.98
N GLU A 89 -22.05 -42.64 -23.64
CA GLU A 89 -23.34 -43.16 -23.21
C GLU A 89 -23.14 -44.32 -22.21
N PRO A 90 -23.67 -44.25 -20.98
CA PRO A 90 -23.81 -45.42 -20.12
C PRO A 90 -25.24 -45.96 -20.20
N GLN A 91 -25.32 -47.25 -20.47
CA GLN A 91 -26.54 -48.04 -20.55
C GLN A 91 -27.28 -48.15 -19.22
N ALA A 92 -28.58 -48.37 -19.37
CA ALA A 92 -29.61 -48.49 -18.38
C ALA A 92 -29.34 -49.54 -17.28
N THR A 93 -29.68 -49.16 -16.05
CA THR A 93 -30.20 -50.10 -15.06
C THR A 93 -31.48 -49.54 -14.49
N ASP A 94 -32.59 -50.18 -14.87
CA ASP A 94 -33.89 -50.09 -14.25
C ASP A 94 -33.79 -50.29 -12.73
N LYS A 95 -34.32 -49.33 -11.96
CA LYS A 95 -35.16 -49.55 -10.77
C LYS A 95 -35.53 -48.24 -10.08
N ALA A 96 -36.76 -48.22 -9.58
CA ALA A 96 -37.38 -47.26 -8.67
C ALA A 96 -37.85 -45.93 -9.29
N GLN A 97 -39.06 -46.00 -9.82
CA GLN A 97 -39.95 -44.90 -10.17
C GLN A 97 -40.36 -44.12 -8.92
N GLU A 98 -39.47 -43.27 -8.41
CA GLU A 98 -39.78 -42.25 -7.40
C GLU A 98 -40.08 -40.94 -8.11
N ASN A 99 -41.38 -40.77 -8.43
CA ASN A 99 -42.11 -39.53 -8.72
C ASN A 99 -41.26 -38.26 -8.97
N ALA A 100 -40.52 -38.24 -10.08
CA ALA A 100 -39.78 -37.08 -10.55
C ALA A 100 -40.77 -36.06 -11.15
N HIS A 101 -41.41 -35.27 -10.27
CA HIS A 101 -41.89 -33.94 -10.64
C HIS A 101 -40.64 -33.10 -10.94
N GLN A 102 -40.10 -33.25 -12.14
CA GLN A 102 -39.16 -32.31 -12.73
C GLN A 102 -39.91 -30.97 -12.83
N HIS A 103 -39.76 -30.17 -11.77
CA HIS A 103 -40.10 -28.76 -11.79
C HIS A 103 -39.28 -28.15 -12.93
N TYR A 104 -39.92 -27.95 -14.06
CA TYR A 104 -39.39 -27.23 -15.19
C TYR A 104 -39.17 -25.79 -14.72
N VAL A 105 -37.96 -25.48 -14.28
CA VAL A 105 -37.56 -24.13 -13.90
C VAL A 105 -37.42 -23.36 -15.20
N SER A 106 -38.41 -22.52 -15.50
CA SER A 106 -38.35 -21.61 -16.63
C SER A 106 -37.05 -20.81 -16.59
N ALA A 107 -36.44 -20.61 -17.76
CA ALA A 107 -35.23 -19.81 -17.87
C ALA A 107 -35.43 -18.45 -17.19
N PRO A 108 -34.45 -17.98 -16.39
CA PRO A 108 -34.58 -16.71 -15.69
C PRO A 108 -34.86 -15.59 -16.68
N THR A 109 -35.86 -14.77 -16.37
CA THR A 109 -36.12 -13.57 -17.15
C THR A 109 -34.94 -12.60 -17.03
N GLU A 110 -34.76 -11.72 -18.01
CA GLU A 110 -33.71 -10.69 -17.98
C GLU A 110 -33.78 -9.80 -16.72
N ILE A 111 -35.01 -9.59 -16.21
CA ILE A 111 -35.28 -8.87 -14.97
C ILE A 111 -34.72 -9.64 -13.77
N GLU A 112 -34.97 -10.95 -13.68
CA GLU A 112 -34.44 -11.79 -12.59
C GLU A 112 -32.91 -11.85 -12.62
N ALA A 113 -32.30 -11.97 -13.80
CA ALA A 113 -30.84 -11.92 -13.93
C ALA A 113 -30.26 -10.58 -13.45
N THR A 114 -30.96 -9.48 -13.70
CA THR A 114 -30.56 -8.15 -13.23
C THR A 114 -30.69 -8.01 -11.72
N LEU A 115 -31.76 -8.54 -11.13
CA LEU A 115 -31.94 -8.56 -9.67
C LEU A 115 -30.85 -9.38 -8.98
N GLN A 116 -30.47 -10.54 -9.52
CA GLN A 116 -29.38 -11.35 -9.00
C GLN A 116 -28.03 -10.60 -9.04
N ARG A 117 -27.74 -9.88 -10.13
CA ARG A 117 -26.54 -9.03 -10.20
C ARG A 117 -26.52 -7.94 -9.13
N ILE A 118 -27.66 -7.31 -8.87
CA ILE A 118 -27.78 -6.29 -7.82
C ILE A 118 -27.55 -6.90 -6.43
N GLU A 119 -28.11 -8.08 -6.17
CA GLU A 119 -27.92 -8.79 -4.90
C GLU A 119 -26.43 -9.10 -4.65
N ILE A 120 -25.72 -9.62 -5.65
CA ILE A 120 -24.28 -9.88 -5.58
C ILE A 120 -23.50 -8.58 -5.28
N MET A 121 -23.82 -7.48 -5.95
CA MET A 121 -23.15 -6.19 -5.70
C MET A 121 -23.42 -5.66 -4.28
N VAL A 122 -24.63 -5.83 -3.75
CA VAL A 122 -24.98 -5.41 -2.39
C VAL A 122 -24.17 -6.21 -1.36
N ASP A 123 -23.99 -7.51 -1.57
CA ASP A 123 -23.18 -8.35 -0.69
C ASP A 123 -21.70 -7.95 -0.71
N GLU A 124 -21.15 -7.66 -1.89
CA GLU A 124 -19.77 -7.16 -2.02
C GLU A 124 -19.57 -5.81 -1.29
N ILE A 125 -20.51 -4.88 -1.44
CA ILE A 125 -20.49 -3.60 -0.72
C ILE A 125 -20.54 -3.82 0.79
N ASN A 126 -21.37 -4.75 1.27
CA ASN A 126 -21.48 -5.07 2.69
C ASN A 126 -20.19 -5.67 3.25
N GLU A 127 -19.50 -6.52 2.47
CA GLU A 127 -18.20 -7.07 2.84
C GLU A 127 -17.13 -5.96 2.93
N GLN A 128 -17.08 -5.04 1.96
CA GLN A 128 -16.16 -3.90 2.00
C GLN A 128 -16.43 -2.99 3.21
N LEU A 129 -17.68 -2.69 3.51
CA LEU A 129 -18.06 -1.92 4.71
C LEU A 129 -17.62 -2.60 6.00
N THR A 130 -17.69 -3.94 6.05
CA THR A 130 -17.24 -4.72 7.20
C THR A 130 -15.72 -4.61 7.38
N ARG A 131 -14.96 -4.68 6.27
CA ARG A 131 -13.50 -4.49 6.26
C ARG A 131 -13.10 -3.09 6.74
N ILE A 132 -13.77 -2.04 6.27
CA ILE A 132 -13.53 -0.66 6.70
C ILE A 132 -13.77 -0.50 8.21
N LYS A 133 -14.91 -0.98 8.71
CA LYS A 133 -15.23 -0.92 10.14
C LYS A 133 -14.26 -1.71 11.02
N ALA A 134 -13.69 -2.81 10.51
CA ALA A 134 -12.65 -3.54 11.21
C ALA A 134 -11.34 -2.73 11.30
N TYR A 135 -10.98 -2.03 10.22
CA TYR A 135 -9.82 -1.13 10.20
C TYR A 135 -9.98 0.05 11.15
N ASP A 136 -11.16 0.68 11.21
CA ASP A 136 -11.43 1.77 12.15
C ASP A 136 -11.26 1.32 13.61
N ARG A 137 -11.81 0.15 13.96
CA ARG A 137 -11.62 -0.44 15.30
C ARG A 137 -10.14 -0.70 15.61
N TYR A 138 -9.38 -1.18 14.63
CA TYR A 138 -7.94 -1.38 14.77
C TYR A 138 -7.20 -0.06 15.02
N MET A 139 -7.55 1.00 14.29
CA MET A 139 -6.94 2.33 14.44
C MET A 139 -7.26 2.94 15.81
N GLU A 140 -8.48 2.78 16.32
CA GLU A 140 -8.85 3.26 17.66
C GLU A 140 -8.15 2.47 18.78
N ASP A 141 -8.01 1.14 18.66
CA ASP A 141 -7.22 0.35 19.61
C ASP A 141 -5.74 0.77 19.61
N ARG A 142 -5.18 1.03 18.42
CA ARG A 142 -3.82 1.54 18.28
C ARG A 142 -3.65 2.91 18.93
N LYS A 143 -4.59 3.85 18.76
CA LYS A 143 -4.57 5.15 19.44
C LYS A 143 -4.62 4.99 20.96
N ARG A 144 -5.51 4.11 21.47
CA ARG A 144 -5.63 3.83 22.92
C ARG A 144 -4.32 3.31 23.52
N LYS A 145 -3.58 2.48 22.79
CA LYS A 145 -2.27 1.96 23.20
C LYS A 145 -1.15 3.01 23.20
N LEU A 146 -1.28 4.08 22.43
CA LEU A 146 -0.29 5.17 22.33
C LEU A 146 -0.55 6.36 23.27
N ALA A 147 -1.75 6.45 23.86
CA ALA A 147 -2.12 7.52 24.80
C ALA A 147 -1.47 7.46 26.22
N PRO A 148 -1.16 6.30 26.85
CA PRO A 148 -0.74 6.26 28.25
C PRO A 148 0.68 6.79 28.51
N ASN A 149 1.45 7.05 27.47
CA ASN A 149 2.84 7.52 27.53
C ASN A 149 2.96 9.05 27.57
N GLU A 150 1.91 9.81 27.22
CA GLU A 150 1.95 11.28 27.26
C GLU A 150 1.61 11.85 28.64
N THR A 151 0.76 11.17 29.43
CA THR A 151 0.32 11.69 30.72
C THR A 151 1.29 11.40 31.87
N ASN A 152 2.23 10.46 31.72
CA ASN A 152 3.21 10.11 32.76
C ASN A 152 4.50 10.97 32.72
N MET A 153 4.64 11.86 31.73
CA MET A 153 5.81 12.76 31.60
C MET A 153 5.63 14.12 32.29
N LYS A 154 4.44 14.46 32.80
CA LYS A 154 4.12 15.83 33.25
C LYS A 154 4.30 16.12 34.75
N SER A 155 4.83 15.18 35.55
CA SER A 155 4.86 15.34 37.02
C SER A 155 6.26 15.38 37.67
N LYS A 156 7.36 15.33 36.92
CA LYS A 156 8.69 15.63 37.50
C LYS A 156 8.89 17.14 37.54
N LYS A 157 8.25 17.77 38.53
CA LYS A 157 8.57 19.13 38.99
C LYS A 157 10.09 19.18 39.25
N PRO A 158 10.87 20.01 38.53
CA PRO A 158 12.28 20.17 38.80
C PRO A 158 12.43 20.60 40.26
N LYS A 159 13.11 19.79 41.07
CA LYS A 159 13.44 20.15 42.44
C LYS A 159 14.49 21.26 42.36
N THR A 160 14.04 22.50 42.43
CA THR A 160 14.87 23.69 42.55
C THR A 160 15.59 23.65 43.90
N THR A 161 16.72 22.98 43.98
CA THR A 161 17.72 23.24 45.02
C THR A 161 18.50 24.46 44.59
N GLY A 162 18.14 25.61 45.15
CA GLY A 162 19.03 26.77 45.15
C GLY A 162 20.22 26.47 46.06
N ALA A 163 21.43 26.73 45.56
CA ALA A 163 22.57 27.23 46.34
C ALA A 163 23.79 27.47 45.42
N ALA A 164 24.23 28.73 45.43
CA ALA A 164 25.61 29.19 45.40
C ALA A 164 26.55 28.83 44.23
N THR A 165 26.79 29.83 43.39
CA THR A 165 28.10 30.49 43.25
C THR A 165 29.35 29.60 43.23
N ALA A 166 29.86 29.26 42.04
CA ALA A 166 31.29 29.37 41.70
C ALA A 166 31.52 29.06 40.21
N ASN A 167 32.15 30.00 39.52
CA ASN A 167 32.70 29.86 38.17
C ASN A 167 33.68 28.68 38.05
N PRO A 168 33.56 27.81 37.05
CA PRO A 168 34.69 27.10 36.49
C PRO A 168 35.13 27.80 35.20
N THR A 169 36.26 28.50 35.30
CA THR A 169 37.08 28.97 34.18
C THR A 169 37.42 27.81 33.25
N ILE A 170 36.73 27.72 32.11
CA ILE A 170 37.08 26.77 31.05
C ILE A 170 38.30 27.31 30.31
N LYS A 171 39.47 26.82 30.69
CA LYS A 171 40.72 26.97 29.92
C LYS A 171 40.53 26.33 28.54
N GLY A 172 40.58 27.15 27.51
CA GLY A 172 40.57 26.72 26.12
C GLY A 172 41.75 25.83 25.78
N THR A 173 41.47 24.65 25.23
CA THR A 173 42.44 23.85 24.48
C THR A 173 42.13 24.01 22.99
N LYS A 174 42.89 24.91 22.36
CA LYS A 174 43.02 25.09 20.92
C LYS A 174 43.47 23.74 20.31
N ARG A 175 42.57 22.98 19.69
CA ARG A 175 42.98 21.94 18.74
C ARG A 175 43.31 22.60 17.42
N ARG A 176 44.61 22.74 17.14
CA ARG A 176 45.12 23.01 15.79
C ARG A 176 44.71 21.84 14.90
N CYS A 177 43.88 22.13 13.90
CA CYS A 177 43.77 21.28 12.72
C CYS A 177 44.83 21.82 11.75
N GLU A 178 45.99 21.16 11.73
CA GLU A 178 47.07 21.49 10.81
C GLU A 178 46.67 21.06 9.40
N LYS A 179 46.83 22.05 8.52
CA LYS A 179 46.44 22.09 7.13
C LYS A 179 47.71 21.75 6.34
N ASP A 180 47.95 20.48 6.06
CA ASP A 180 49.00 20.11 5.12
C ASP A 180 48.43 20.04 3.70
N SER A 181 48.74 21.10 2.96
CA SER A 181 48.51 21.24 1.53
C SER A 181 49.78 20.79 0.82
N GLY A 182 49.84 19.52 0.42
CA GLY A 182 50.87 19.02 -0.49
C GLY A 182 50.39 19.09 -1.94
N PRO A 183 51.08 19.79 -2.85
CA PRO A 183 50.82 19.70 -4.28
C PRO A 183 51.68 18.58 -4.86
N SER A 184 51.09 17.56 -5.47
CA SER A 184 51.84 16.80 -6.46
C SER A 184 50.94 16.30 -7.58
N LYS A 185 51.31 16.77 -8.77
CA LYS A 185 50.81 16.38 -10.08
C LYS A 185 51.30 14.96 -10.35
N GLN A 186 50.44 14.07 -10.83
CA GLN A 186 50.73 13.27 -12.03
C GLN A 186 49.49 12.49 -12.46
N SER A 187 49.06 12.82 -13.67
CA SER A 187 48.13 12.11 -14.52
C SER A 187 48.73 10.76 -14.93
N SER A 188 48.09 9.67 -14.50
CA SER A 188 48.29 8.33 -15.06
C SER A 188 47.03 7.92 -15.84
N PRO A 189 47.17 7.24 -17.00
CA PRO A 189 46.05 6.71 -17.78
C PRO A 189 45.24 5.67 -16.99
N PRO A 190 43.95 5.47 -17.29
CA PRO A 190 43.10 4.54 -16.55
C PRO A 190 43.48 3.09 -16.90
N GLU A 191 44.39 2.50 -16.13
CA GLU A 191 44.53 1.05 -16.10
C GLU A 191 43.19 0.46 -15.64
N GLN A 192 42.60 -0.35 -16.51
CA GLN A 192 41.43 -1.17 -16.21
C GLN A 192 41.82 -2.19 -15.12
N GLY A 193 41.71 -1.74 -13.87
CA GLY A 193 42.01 -2.55 -12.70
C GLY A 193 41.15 -3.81 -12.62
N PRO A 194 41.63 -4.82 -11.88
CA PRO A 194 41.07 -6.16 -11.85
C PRO A 194 39.58 -6.11 -11.56
N SER A 195 38.81 -6.72 -12.48
CA SER A 195 37.37 -6.97 -12.37
C SER A 195 37.02 -7.21 -10.91
N GLN A 196 36.32 -6.25 -10.29
CA GLN A 196 35.88 -6.34 -8.91
C GLN A 196 35.01 -7.60 -8.82
N ILE A 197 35.61 -8.70 -8.39
CA ILE A 197 34.90 -9.93 -8.05
C ILE A 197 33.92 -9.48 -6.98
N ALA A 198 32.66 -9.33 -7.40
CA ALA A 198 31.61 -8.78 -6.56
C ALA A 198 31.59 -9.60 -5.29
N ALA A 199 32.05 -9.00 -4.18
CA ALA A 199 32.16 -9.66 -2.91
C ALA A 199 30.82 -10.33 -2.62
N VAL A 200 30.85 -11.66 -2.44
CA VAL A 200 29.63 -12.43 -2.15
C VAL A 200 28.94 -11.74 -0.98
N PRO A 201 27.65 -11.36 -1.11
CA PRO A 201 26.94 -10.72 -0.02
C PRO A 201 27.04 -11.58 1.24
N SER A 202 27.64 -11.04 2.31
CA SER A 202 27.73 -11.74 3.61
C SER A 202 26.38 -11.94 4.29
N LYS A 203 25.28 -11.48 3.67
CA LYS A 203 23.93 -11.52 4.20
C LYS A 203 23.01 -12.23 3.21
N ASN A 204 22.28 -13.21 3.71
CA ASN A 204 21.22 -13.89 2.99
C ASN A 204 20.09 -12.90 2.65
N CYS A 205 19.40 -13.16 1.54
CA CYS A 205 18.25 -12.38 1.09
C CYS A 205 17.16 -12.38 2.17
N ALA A 206 16.72 -11.19 2.61
CA ALA A 206 15.72 -11.10 3.66
C ALA A 206 14.32 -11.64 3.26
N SER A 207 14.05 -11.88 1.97
CA SER A 207 12.76 -12.44 1.50
C SER A 207 12.74 -13.96 1.43
N CYS A 208 13.78 -14.56 0.83
CA CYS A 208 13.84 -16.00 0.51
C CYS A 208 15.00 -16.74 1.18
N ASN A 209 15.82 -16.05 1.98
CA ASN A 209 17.02 -16.58 2.63
C ASN A 209 18.10 -17.15 1.69
N GLY A 210 18.02 -16.88 0.38
CA GLY A 210 19.05 -17.29 -0.58
C GLY A 210 20.33 -16.43 -0.55
N PRO A 211 21.43 -16.87 -1.17
CA PRO A 211 22.72 -16.19 -1.17
C PRO A 211 22.78 -15.04 -2.20
N HIS A 212 21.91 -14.04 -2.04
CA HIS A 212 21.84 -12.86 -2.90
C HIS A 212 21.27 -11.65 -2.14
N TYR A 213 21.47 -10.45 -2.68
CA TYR A 213 20.85 -9.24 -2.12
C TYR A 213 19.33 -9.25 -2.28
N PHE A 214 18.60 -8.66 -1.33
CA PHE A 214 17.14 -8.50 -1.40
C PHE A 214 16.66 -7.90 -2.73
N THR A 215 17.41 -6.94 -3.26
CA THR A 215 17.11 -6.25 -4.52
C THR A 215 17.22 -7.16 -5.75
N ALA A 216 18.03 -8.21 -5.67
CA ALA A 216 18.26 -9.21 -6.72
C ALA A 216 17.41 -10.48 -6.55
N CYS A 217 16.42 -10.48 -5.64
CA CYS A 217 15.58 -11.65 -5.40
C CYS A 217 14.69 -11.98 -6.60
N ARG A 218 14.85 -13.20 -7.16
CA ARG A 218 14.04 -13.70 -8.28
C ARG A 218 12.74 -14.36 -7.83
N SER A 219 12.65 -14.84 -6.59
CA SER A 219 11.44 -15.45 -6.03
C SER A 219 10.32 -14.43 -5.79
N TYR A 220 10.69 -13.17 -5.55
CA TYR A 220 9.77 -12.06 -5.37
C TYR A 220 10.20 -10.96 -6.33
N PHE A 221 9.63 -10.97 -7.53
CA PHE A 221 10.10 -10.13 -8.63
C PHE A 221 9.62 -8.69 -8.51
N THR A 222 8.36 -8.50 -8.08
CA THR A 222 7.74 -7.18 -7.99
C THR A 222 7.97 -6.52 -6.63
N LEU A 223 7.88 -5.20 -6.60
CA LEU A 223 7.97 -4.41 -5.36
C LEU A 223 6.87 -4.83 -4.37
N THR A 224 5.63 -4.95 -4.85
CA THR A 224 4.47 -5.39 -4.04
C THR A 224 4.70 -6.74 -3.39
N GLN A 225 5.18 -7.74 -4.14
CA GLN A 225 5.49 -9.07 -3.60
C GLN A 225 6.57 -9.02 -2.52
N ARG A 226 7.58 -8.17 -2.70
CA ARG A 226 8.66 -7.99 -1.72
C ARG A 226 8.16 -7.32 -0.45
N GLU A 227 7.27 -6.33 -0.57
CA GLU A 227 6.64 -5.70 0.59
C GLU A 227 5.76 -6.68 1.36
N GLU A 228 4.90 -7.42 0.67
CA GLU A 228 4.03 -8.43 1.26
C GLU A 228 4.85 -9.47 2.01
N ARG A 229 5.95 -9.92 1.40
CA ARG A 229 6.86 -10.86 2.05
C ARG A 229 7.54 -10.26 3.28
N ALA A 230 8.01 -9.01 3.21
CA ALA A 230 8.60 -8.33 4.36
C ALA A 230 7.59 -8.15 5.50
N ARG A 231 6.34 -7.80 5.19
CA ARG A 231 5.23 -7.73 6.16
C ARG A 231 4.95 -9.10 6.79
N ALA A 232 4.87 -10.15 5.98
CA ALA A 232 4.67 -11.52 6.47
C ALA A 232 5.78 -12.00 7.40
N LEU A 233 7.02 -11.57 7.14
CA LEU A 233 8.19 -11.88 7.98
C LEU A 233 8.37 -10.90 9.17
N GLN A 234 7.44 -9.97 9.38
CA GLN A 234 7.52 -8.91 10.38
C GLN A 234 8.85 -8.13 10.32
N LYS A 235 9.33 -7.84 9.11
CA LYS A 235 10.51 -7.01 8.86
C LYS A 235 10.10 -5.62 8.40
N CYS A 236 10.85 -4.60 8.83
CA CYS A 236 10.69 -3.24 8.33
C CYS A 236 11.12 -3.16 6.86
N ILE A 237 10.24 -2.64 6.00
CA ILE A 237 10.49 -2.56 4.55
C ILE A 237 11.63 -1.58 4.20
N ARG A 238 11.94 -0.62 5.09
CA ARG A 238 13.17 0.18 4.99
C ARG A 238 14.35 -0.68 5.44
N CYS A 239 14.64 -0.78 6.73
CA CYS A 239 15.92 -1.35 7.15
C CYS A 239 16.09 -2.88 7.02
N LEU A 240 15.02 -3.62 6.66
CA LEU A 240 14.94 -5.09 6.64
C LEU A 240 15.27 -5.77 7.99
N LYS A 241 15.33 -5.01 9.08
CA LYS A 241 15.39 -5.52 10.46
C LYS A 241 13.97 -5.80 10.96
N ASP A 242 13.84 -6.36 12.15
CA ASP A 242 12.54 -6.61 12.78
C ASP A 242 11.72 -5.31 12.87
N ALA A 243 10.42 -5.43 12.59
CA ALA A 243 9.46 -4.33 12.50
C ALA A 243 9.05 -3.80 13.89
N ILE A 244 10.03 -3.52 14.75
CA ILE A 244 9.83 -2.80 16.02
C ILE A 244 9.52 -1.30 15.81
N HIS A 245 9.50 -0.84 14.56
CA HIS A 245 9.23 0.53 14.15
C HIS A 245 8.47 0.57 12.83
N ILE A 246 7.70 1.64 12.64
CA ILE A 246 7.02 1.92 11.36
C ILE A 246 8.03 2.40 10.32
N ALA A 247 7.76 2.16 9.04
CA ALA A 247 8.66 2.54 7.95
C ALA A 247 8.97 4.05 7.92
N THR A 248 7.98 4.90 8.21
CA THR A 248 8.17 6.36 8.27
C THR A 248 9.10 6.81 9.40
N ALA A 249 9.10 6.09 10.52
CA ALA A 249 9.97 6.34 11.68
C ALA A 249 11.23 5.45 11.70
N CYS A 250 11.61 4.86 10.57
CA CYS A 250 12.79 4.00 10.51
C CYS A 250 14.07 4.84 10.70
N PRO A 251 14.91 4.51 11.71
CA PRO A 251 16.15 5.25 11.98
C PRO A 251 17.26 4.96 10.98
N SER A 252 17.00 4.14 9.96
CA SER A 252 18.00 3.78 8.97
C SER A 252 18.35 4.97 8.09
N THR A 253 19.61 5.40 8.20
CA THR A 253 20.28 6.34 7.29
C THR A 253 20.95 5.65 6.11
N ALA A 254 20.63 4.36 5.89
CA ALA A 254 21.22 3.59 4.80
C ALA A 254 20.88 4.22 3.44
N ALA A 255 21.93 4.56 2.70
CA ALA A 255 21.81 5.05 1.33
C ALA A 255 21.13 4.01 0.44
N CYS A 256 20.22 4.44 -0.42
CA CYS A 256 19.66 3.62 -1.50
C CYS A 256 20.81 3.07 -2.37
N TYR A 257 20.97 1.74 -2.38
CA TYR A 257 22.00 1.06 -3.16
C TYR A 257 21.93 1.43 -4.65
N HIS A 258 20.73 1.43 -5.23
CA HIS A 258 20.52 1.70 -6.66
C HIS A 258 20.86 3.13 -7.07
N CYS A 259 20.50 4.12 -6.25
CA CYS A 259 20.89 5.51 -6.50
C CYS A 259 22.38 5.72 -6.28
N LYS A 260 22.98 5.01 -5.32
CA LYS A 260 24.42 5.08 -5.06
C LYS A 260 25.20 4.54 -6.26
N THR A 261 24.82 3.38 -6.79
CA THR A 261 25.45 2.79 -7.98
C THR A 261 25.26 3.63 -9.24
N ALA A 262 24.14 4.34 -9.34
CA ALA A 262 23.85 5.22 -10.46
C ALA A 262 24.42 6.65 -10.30
N GLY A 263 25.20 6.93 -9.26
CA GLY A 263 25.79 8.26 -9.01
C GLY A 263 24.79 9.36 -8.56
N ARG A 264 23.54 9.00 -8.24
CA ARG A 264 22.49 9.94 -7.79
C ARG A 264 22.54 10.19 -6.28
N LEU A 265 23.63 10.80 -5.80
CA LEU A 265 23.88 11.02 -4.36
C LEU A 265 22.82 11.91 -3.68
N ALA A 266 22.15 12.80 -4.42
CA ALA A 266 21.08 13.63 -3.88
C ALA A 266 19.84 12.78 -3.50
N ASP A 267 19.61 11.67 -4.21
CA ASP A 267 18.42 10.84 -4.04
C ASP A 267 18.68 9.63 -3.14
N THR A 268 19.95 9.32 -2.85
CA THR A 268 20.30 8.15 -2.02
C THR A 268 19.70 8.17 -0.62
N PHE A 269 19.37 9.36 -0.09
CA PHE A 269 18.80 9.51 1.25
C PHE A 269 17.30 9.87 1.24
N LYS A 270 16.73 10.19 0.06
CA LYS A 270 15.31 10.54 -0.07
C LYS A 270 14.41 9.32 0.01
N HIS A 271 14.90 8.18 -0.47
CA HIS A 271 14.16 6.93 -0.47
C HIS A 271 15.05 5.77 -0.02
N HIS A 272 14.43 4.65 0.29
CA HIS A 272 15.15 3.42 0.62
C HIS A 272 15.38 2.57 -0.63
N ALA A 273 16.43 1.73 -0.62
CA ALA A 273 16.78 0.87 -1.76
C ALA A 273 15.63 -0.02 -2.26
N THR A 274 14.72 -0.38 -1.36
CA THR A 274 13.54 -1.19 -1.69
C THR A 274 12.46 -0.42 -2.46
N PHE A 275 12.45 0.91 -2.40
CA PHE A 275 11.48 1.80 -3.04
C PHE A 275 12.15 2.78 -4.01
N CYS A 276 13.23 2.32 -4.67
CA CYS A 276 13.89 3.13 -5.65
C CYS A 276 13.03 3.22 -6.92
N GLU A 277 12.43 4.38 -7.17
CA GLU A 277 11.66 4.71 -8.40
C GLU A 277 12.46 4.44 -9.69
N HIS A 278 13.78 4.50 -9.62
CA HIS A 278 14.63 4.23 -10.78
C HIS A 278 14.87 2.73 -11.04
N GLN A 279 14.63 1.88 -10.04
CA GLN A 279 14.79 0.43 -10.16
C GLN A 279 13.48 -0.24 -10.56
N PHE A 280 12.37 0.26 -10.02
CA PHE A 280 11.03 -0.21 -10.32
C PHE A 280 10.32 0.95 -10.99
N ARG A 281 10.08 0.86 -12.32
CA ARG A 281 9.15 1.77 -13.01
C ARG A 281 7.81 1.65 -12.29
N MET A 282 7.50 2.63 -11.45
CA MET A 282 6.16 2.80 -10.87
C MET A 282 5.26 3.50 -11.88
#